data_AF-A0A7V5NYY7-F1
#
_entry.id   AF-A0A7V5NYY7-F1
#
_cell.length_a   1.000
_cell.length_b   1.000
_cell.length_c   1.000
_cell.angle_alpha   90.00
_cell.angle_beta   90.00
_cell.angle_gamma   90.00
#
_symmetry.space_group_name_H-M   'P 1'
#
loop_
_entity.id
_entity.type
_entity.pdbx_description
1 polymer ?
#
loop_
_entity_poly.entity_id
_entity_poly.type
_entity_poly.pdbx_seq_one_letter_code
_entity_poly.pdbx_strand_id
1 'polypeptide(L)' 'MLTLKKLQQFKEYLESGAFFEDFDQRPQDGQAEMLDMLEVLFEICEIADQKLTEHFYRRLRGEDQGEGEGD' A
#
# COMPACT_ATOMS: atom_id res chain seq x y z
N MET A 1 3.89 -7.65 -11.24
CA MET A 1 3.48 -6.25 -10.95
C MET A 1 2.23 -6.28 -10.08
N LEU A 2 2.19 -5.46 -9.03
CA LEU A 2 1.04 -5.31 -8.14
C LEU A 2 -0.08 -4.57 -8.89
N THR A 3 -1.33 -5.00 -8.75
CA THR A 3 -2.49 -4.36 -9.39
C THR A 3 -3.50 -3.92 -8.33
N LEU A 4 -4.35 -2.94 -8.65
CA LEU A 4 -5.42 -2.51 -7.76
C LEU A 4 -6.33 -3.67 -7.33
N LYS A 5 -6.68 -4.55 -8.27
CA LYS A 5 -7.47 -5.75 -7.98
C LYS A 5 -6.80 -6.64 -6.92
N LYS A 6 -5.49 -6.89 -7.03
CA LYS A 6 -4.77 -7.71 -6.06
C LYS A 6 -4.68 -7.05 -4.68
N LEU A 7 -4.51 -5.73 -4.65
CA LEU A 7 -4.55 -4.96 -3.40
C LEU A 7 -5.92 -5.05 -2.70
N GLN A 8 -7.01 -4.92 -3.47
CA GLN A 8 -8.37 -5.04 -2.94
C GLN A 8 -8.63 -6.45 -2.39
N GLN A 9 -8.25 -7.48 -3.14
CA GLN A 9 -8.38 -8.87 -2.68
C GLN A 9 -7.58 -9.13 -1.40
N PHE A 10 -6.38 -8.56 -1.29
CA PHE A 10 -5.57 -8.69 -0.08
C PHE A 10 -6.19 -7.94 1.11
N LYS A 11 -6.76 -6.75 0.88
CA LYS A 11 -7.54 -6.04 1.91
C LYS A 11 -8.73 -6.88 2.39
N GLU A 12 -9.52 -7.44 1.47
CA GLU A 12 -10.65 -8.31 1.81
C GLU A 12 -10.21 -9.54 2.62
N TYR A 13 -9.07 -10.13 2.26
CA TYR A 13 -8.48 -11.23 3.01
C TYR A 13 -8.17 -10.84 4.46
N LEU A 14 -7.50 -9.70 4.69
CA LEU A 14 -7.22 -9.20 6.04
C LEU A 14 -8.49 -8.86 6.84
N GLU A 15 -9.53 -8.32 6.19
CA GLU A 15 -10.80 -7.97 6.84
C GLU A 15 -11.66 -9.19 7.20
N SER A 16 -11.54 -10.28 6.44
CA SER A 16 -12.37 -11.47 6.62
C SER A 16 -12.03 -12.33 7.84
N GLY A 17 -10.89 -12.07 8.50
CA GLY A 17 -10.37 -12.92 9.59
C GLY A 17 -9.61 -14.17 9.12
N ALA A 18 -9.70 -14.52 7.83
CA ALA A 18 -9.00 -15.67 7.24
C ALA A 18 -7.47 -15.62 7.41
N PHE A 19 -6.90 -14.41 7.57
CA PHE A 19 -5.47 -14.25 7.86
C PHE A 19 -5.03 -15.02 9.12
N PHE A 20 -5.77 -14.89 10.23
CA PHE A 20 -5.39 -15.57 11.48
C PHE A 20 -5.68 -17.06 11.42
N GLU A 21 -6.73 -17.47 10.70
CA GLU A 21 -6.99 -18.89 10.45
C GLU A 21 -5.82 -19.55 9.70
N ASP A 22 -5.34 -18.93 8.63
CA ASP A 22 -4.18 -19.42 7.88
C ASP A 22 -2.90 -19.36 8.71
N PHE A 23 -2.71 -18.30 9.50
CA PHE A 23 -1.56 -18.13 10.39
C PHE A 23 -1.43 -19.27 11.40
N ASP A 24 -2.52 -19.64 12.06
CA ASP A 24 -2.54 -20.69 13.08
C ASP A 24 -2.26 -22.09 12.51
N GLN A 25 -2.51 -22.30 11.22
CA GLN A 25 -2.26 -23.57 10.53
C GLN A 25 -0.82 -23.69 9.98
N ARG A 26 -0.04 -22.60 9.98
CA ARG A 26 1.33 -22.61 9.45
C ARG A 26 2.38 -23.03 10.48
N PRO A 27 3.51 -23.60 10.01
CA PRO A 27 4.70 -23.76 10.84
C PRO A 27 5.29 -22.39 11.23
N GLN A 28 6.18 -22.38 12.25
CA GLN A 28 6.72 -21.15 12.85
C GLN A 28 7.44 -20.22 11.86
N ASP A 29 8.17 -20.78 10.90
CA ASP A 29 8.81 -20.04 9.82
C ASP A 29 7.78 -19.36 8.90
N GLY A 30 6.72 -20.09 8.54
CA GLY A 30 5.62 -19.54 7.76
C GLY A 30 4.79 -18.49 8.50
N GLN A 31 4.70 -18.59 9.83
CA GLN A 31 4.10 -17.57 10.68
C GLN A 31 4.95 -16.28 10.68
N ALA A 32 6.26 -16.41 10.87
CA ALA A 32 7.17 -15.26 10.83
C ALA A 32 7.08 -14.52 9.47
N GLU A 33 7.10 -15.26 8.36
CA GLU A 33 6.95 -14.67 7.02
C GLU A 33 5.63 -13.90 6.86
N MET A 34 4.53 -14.42 7.42
CA MET A 34 3.23 -13.72 7.38
C MET A 34 3.22 -12.43 8.20
N LEU A 35 3.94 -12.37 9.32
CA LEU A 35 4.08 -11.15 10.10
C LEU A 35 4.98 -10.14 9.39
N ASP A 36 6.11 -10.59 8.83
CA ASP A 36 7.00 -9.75 8.02
C ASP A 36 6.24 -9.10 6.85
N MET A 37 5.30 -9.83 6.24
CA MET A 37 4.44 -9.28 5.19
C MET A 37 3.58 -8.11 5.68
N LEU A 38 3.06 -8.15 6.91
CA LEU A 38 2.31 -7.04 7.50
C LEU A 38 3.23 -5.86 7.83
N GLU A 39 4.44 -6.12 8.31
CA GLU A 39 5.43 -5.07 8.56
C GLU A 39 5.77 -4.31 7.27
N VAL A 40 6.06 -5.03 6.19
CA VAL A 40 6.30 -4.44 4.86
C VAL A 40 5.08 -3.65 4.37
N LEU A 41 3.85 -4.10 4.66
CA LEU A 41 2.64 -3.36 4.30
C LEU A 41 2.58 -1.99 5.00
N PHE A 42 2.95 -1.93 6.29
CA PHE A 42 2.99 -0.66 7.01
C PHE A 42 4.01 0.31 6.41
N GLU A 43 5.22 -0.17 6.08
CA GLU A 43 6.23 0.64 5.39
C GLU A 43 5.72 1.18 4.05
N ILE A 44 5.02 0.35 3.27
CA ILE A 44 4.40 0.76 2.01
C ILE A 44 3.35 1.86 2.25
N CYS A 45 2.53 1.74 3.29
CA CYS A 45 1.53 2.74 3.64
C CYS A 45 2.17 4.08 4.01
N GLU A 46 3.27 4.08 4.77
CA GLU A 46 4.02 5.30 5.09
C GLU A 46 4.58 5.97 3.83
N ILE A 47 5.17 5.19 2.93
CA ILE A 47 5.66 5.70 1.65
C ILE A 47 4.50 6.28 0.82
N ALA A 48 3.35 5.59 0.78
CA ALA A 48 2.18 6.06 0.05
C ALA A 48 1.65 7.39 0.60
N ASP A 49 1.59 7.54 1.93
CA ASP A 49 1.18 8.79 2.58
C ASP A 49 2.14 9.95 2.26
N GLN A 50 3.45 9.70 2.31
CA GLN A 50 4.45 10.68 1.90
C GLN A 50 4.26 11.11 0.45
N LYS A 51 3.97 10.17 -0.47
CA LYS A 51 3.71 10.49 -1.88
C LYS A 51 2.42 11.28 -2.10
N LEU A 52 1.36 10.97 -1.38
CA LEU A 52 0.13 11.77 -1.42
C LEU A 52 0.38 13.18 -0.90
N THR A 53 1.09 13.29 0.22
CA THR A 53 1.47 14.57 0.82
C THR A 53 2.31 15.43 -0.13
N GLU A 54 3.37 14.87 -0.72
CA GLU A 54 4.18 15.53 -1.75
C GLU A 54 3.32 16.02 -2.93
N HIS A 55 2.41 15.18 -3.42
CA HIS A 55 1.52 15.53 -4.53
C HIS A 55 0.61 16.73 -4.19
N PHE A 56 -0.05 16.71 -3.03
CA PHE A 56 -0.92 17.81 -2.60
C PHE A 56 -0.13 19.11 -2.34
N TYR A 57 1.08 19.02 -1.78
CA TYR A 57 1.92 20.21 -1.57
C TYR A 57 2.36 20.84 -2.89
N ARG A 58 2.74 20.06 -3.90
CA ARG A 58 3.09 20.57 -5.23
C ARG A 58 1.91 21.28 -5.89
N ARG A 59 0.71 20.67 -5.79
CA ARG A 59 -0.53 21.28 -6.28
C ARG A 59 -0.87 22.59 -5.56
N LEU A 60 -0.65 22.66 -4.24
CA LEU A 60 -0.91 23.86 -3.44
C LEU A 60 0.08 25.00 -3.71
N ARG A 61 1.34 24.68 -4.06
CA ARG A 61 2.36 25.67 -4.44
C ARG A 61 2.20 26.23 -5.85
N GLY A 62 1.19 25.79 -6.61
CA GLY A 62 0.94 26.28 -7.96
C GLY A 62 2.01 25.89 -8.98
N GLU A 63 2.82 24.86 -8.69
CA GLU A 63 3.87 24.36 -9.59
C GLU A 63 3.29 23.57 -10.78
N ASP A 64 1.96 23.55 -10.94
CA ASP A 64 1.22 23.00 -12.08
C ASP A 64 0.93 24.08 -13.15
N GLN A 65 1.82 25.06 -13.32
CA GLN A 65 1.84 25.97 -14.47
C GLN A 65 3.07 25.64 -15.33
N GLY A 66 2.92 24.68 -16.24
CA GLY A 66 4.04 24.25 -17.07
C GLY A 66 3.70 23.36 -18.26
N GLU A 67 2.46 23.34 -18.73
CA GLU A 67 2.17 22.94 -20.12
C GLU A 67 1.58 24.17 -20.81
N GLY A 68 2.48 25.03 -21.29
CA GLY A 68 2.13 26.16 -22.11
C GLY A 68 1.49 25.70 -23.40
N GLU A 69 0.28 26.21 -23.65
CA GLU A 69 -0.26 26.38 -24.98
C GLU A 69 0.80 27.07 -25.87
N GLY A 70 1.24 26.36 -26.90
CA GLY A 70 1.99 26.91 -28.01
C GLY A 70 1.25 26.58 -29.29
N ASP A 71 0.41 27.49 -29.74
CA ASP A 71 -0.07 27.59 -31.13
C ASP A 71 0.09 29.05 -31.59
#